data_AF-A0A523DCM7-F1
#
_entry.id   AF-A0A523DCM7-F1
#
_cell.length_a   1.000
_cell.length_b   1.000
_cell.length_c   1.000
_cell.angle_alpha   90.00
_cell.angle_beta   90.00
_cell.angle_gamma   90.00
#
_symmetry.space_group_name_H-M   'P 1'
#
loop_
_entity.id
_entity.type
_entity.pdbx_description
1 polymer ?
#
loop_
_entity_poly.entity_id
_entity_poly.type
_entity_poly.pdbx_seq_one_letter_code
_entity_poly.pdbx_strand_id
1 'polypeptide(L)'
;MKRVPLSRLERQIQQAREGPELQALLVPLKQDPRQGARRIVERTERRLLAAARERERLAGLFELRRQLIAAGARWVAGVDEVGVGPLAGPVVACAVVLPEEMDLPGLNDSKQLSPGARQELSRRIRAQAVDVSVAEVAPHDIDRLNIHHATLEAMRRAVVGLTQPPDHVLVDARTIPGLEVRQTAI
;
A
#
# COMPACT_ATOMS: atom_id res chain seq x y z
N MET A 1 0.68 41.42 24.37
CA MET A 1 0.51 39.94 24.44
C MET A 1 1.87 39.26 24.40
N LYS A 2 2.18 38.35 25.33
CA LYS A 2 3.40 37.54 25.27
C LYS A 2 3.31 36.62 24.04
N ARG A 3 4.26 36.72 23.12
CA ARG A 3 4.33 35.84 21.94
C ARG A 3 4.61 34.41 22.39
N VAL A 4 3.91 33.44 21.81
CA VAL A 4 4.11 32.02 22.12
C VAL A 4 5.54 31.60 21.72
N PRO A 5 6.27 30.85 22.56
CA PRO A 5 7.58 30.30 22.20
C PRO A 5 7.51 29.40 20.96
N LEU A 6 8.50 29.50 20.07
CA LEU A 6 8.54 28.71 18.83
C LEU A 6 8.56 27.20 19.11
N SER A 7 9.28 26.77 20.16
CA SER A 7 9.34 25.36 20.56
C SER A 7 7.97 24.77 20.95
N ARG A 8 7.07 25.59 21.52
CA ARG A 8 5.70 25.17 21.83
C ARG A 8 4.88 25.02 20.55
N LEU A 9 5.00 25.98 19.63
CA LEU A 9 4.30 25.98 18.34
C LEU A 9 4.76 24.80 17.47
N GLU A 10 6.06 24.50 17.42
CA GLU A 10 6.59 23.33 16.72
C GLU A 10 6.00 22.03 17.25
N ARG A 11 5.93 21.89 18.58
CA ARG A 11 5.35 20.70 19.20
C ARG A 11 3.87 20.53 18.85
N GLN A 12 3.10 21.63 18.85
CA GLN A 12 1.69 21.62 18.47
C GLN A 12 1.49 21.28 16.97
N ILE A 13 2.30 21.86 16.08
CA ILE A 13 2.28 21.55 14.64
C ILE A 13 2.71 20.11 14.35
N GLN A 14 3.58 19.54 15.18
CA GLN A 14 4.00 18.15 15.03
C GLN A 14 2.92 17.16 15.49
N GLN A 15 2.08 17.57 16.45
CA GLN A 15 0.91 16.82 16.89
C GLN A 15 -0.26 16.96 15.89
N ALA A 16 -0.54 18.17 15.44
CA ALA A 16 -1.54 18.46 14.41
C ALA A 16 -0.99 18.09 13.02
N ARG A 17 -1.17 16.84 12.60
CA ARG A 17 -0.64 16.32 11.32
C ARG A 17 -1.23 17.04 10.11
N GLU A 18 -2.55 17.25 10.11
CA GLU A 18 -3.32 17.95 9.08
C GLU A 18 -4.66 18.46 9.62
N GLY A 19 -5.45 19.12 8.76
CA GLY A 19 -6.81 19.55 9.08
C GLY A 19 -6.94 20.95 9.69
N PRO A 20 -8.14 21.30 10.19
CA PRO A 20 -8.48 22.66 10.62
C PRO A 20 -7.61 23.16 11.78
N GLU A 21 -7.22 22.28 12.71
CA GLU A 21 -6.36 22.62 13.85
C GLU A 21 -4.97 23.07 13.38
N LEU A 22 -4.37 22.36 12.42
CA LEU A 22 -3.10 22.76 11.84
C LEU A 22 -3.21 24.08 11.08
N GLN A 23 -4.30 24.29 10.34
CA GLN A 23 -4.53 25.56 9.64
C GLN A 23 -4.65 26.73 10.63
N ALA A 24 -5.37 26.55 11.73
CA ALA A 24 -5.51 27.56 12.79
C ALA A 24 -4.17 27.92 13.43
N LEU A 25 -3.23 26.97 13.53
CA LEU A 25 -1.86 27.23 13.98
C LEU A 25 -1.00 27.97 12.94
N LEU A 26 -1.16 27.65 11.65
CA LEU A 26 -0.36 28.24 10.57
C LEU A 26 -0.73 29.68 10.23
N VAL A 27 -2.01 30.04 10.27
CA VAL A 27 -2.49 31.40 9.93
C VAL A 27 -1.78 32.51 10.72
N PRO A 28 -1.73 32.49 12.06
CA PRO A 28 -1.01 33.51 12.83
C PRO A 28 0.51 33.39 12.68
N LEU A 29 1.05 32.17 12.48
CA LEU A 29 2.49 31.97 12.27
C LEU A 29 2.99 32.62 10.98
N LYS A 30 2.17 32.67 9.92
CA LYS A 30 2.49 33.34 8.65
C LYS A 30 2.72 34.85 8.82
N GLN A 31 2.08 35.45 9.82
CA GLN A 31 2.22 36.87 10.14
C GLN A 31 3.35 37.14 11.14
N ASP A 32 4.02 36.10 11.66
CA ASP A 32 5.08 36.25 12.64
C ASP A 32 6.39 36.72 11.97
N PRO A 33 7.00 37.83 12.42
CA PRO A 33 8.19 38.37 11.79
C PRO A 33 9.46 37.55 12.08
N ARG A 34 9.44 36.61 13.05
CA ARG A 34 10.61 35.82 13.45
C ARG A 34 11.05 34.89 12.32
N GLN A 35 12.34 34.88 11.99
CA GLN A 35 12.89 33.96 10.99
C GLN A 35 12.58 32.49 11.28
N GLY A 36 12.60 32.08 12.56
CA GLY A 36 12.22 30.73 12.97
C GLY A 36 10.76 30.38 12.67
N ALA A 37 9.82 31.33 12.85
CA ALA A 37 8.41 31.09 12.51
C ALA A 37 8.23 30.87 11.00
N ARG A 38 8.90 31.68 10.17
CA ARG A 38 8.88 31.51 8.70
C ARG A 38 9.40 30.13 8.29
N ARG A 39 10.53 29.69 8.86
CA ARG A 39 11.08 28.34 8.61
C ARG A 39 10.11 27.23 9.00
N ILE A 40 9.40 27.37 10.12
CA ILE A 40 8.40 26.39 10.57
C ILE A 40 7.23 26.31 9.57
N VAL A 41 6.72 27.46 9.11
CA VAL A 41 5.65 27.51 8.10
C VAL A 41 6.12 26.84 6.82
N GLU A 42 7.27 27.26 6.26
CA GLU A 42 7.81 26.72 5.00
C GLU A 42 7.99 25.20 5.08
N ARG A 43 8.57 24.68 6.16
CA ARG A 43 8.73 23.23 6.37
C ARG A 43 7.40 22.51 6.42
N THR A 44 6.42 23.09 7.11
CA THR A 44 5.09 22.49 7.29
C THR A 44 4.32 22.48 5.97
N GLU A 45 4.34 23.57 5.22
CA GLU A 45 3.70 23.66 3.90
C GLU A 45 4.32 22.66 2.92
N ARG A 46 5.67 22.55 2.87
CA ARG A 46 6.35 21.53 2.06
C ARG A 46 5.91 20.11 2.44
N ARG A 47 5.79 19.82 3.74
CA ARG A 47 5.30 18.53 4.24
C ARG A 47 3.87 18.25 3.77
N LEU A 48 2.97 19.23 3.89
CA LEU A 48 1.57 19.08 3.47
C LEU A 48 1.44 18.87 1.97
N LEU A 49 2.19 19.62 1.16
CA LEU A 49 2.23 19.45 -0.29
C LEU A 49 2.76 18.06 -0.69
N ALA A 50 3.83 17.59 -0.03
CA ALA A 50 4.36 16.25 -0.28
C ALA A 50 3.34 15.16 0.11
N ALA A 51 2.67 15.30 1.27
CA ALA A 51 1.62 14.38 1.69
C ALA A 51 0.42 14.37 0.73
N ALA A 52 0.00 15.53 0.22
CA ALA A 52 -1.08 15.62 -0.76
C ALA A 52 -0.73 14.92 -2.08
N ARG A 53 0.47 15.14 -2.61
CA ARG A 53 0.96 14.45 -3.82
C ARG A 53 1.03 12.94 -3.62
N GLU A 54 1.48 12.50 -2.45
CA GLU A 54 1.57 11.07 -2.15
C GLU A 54 0.17 10.43 -2.06
N ARG A 55 -0.80 11.12 -1.44
CA ARG A 55 -2.20 10.66 -1.44
C ARG A 55 -2.77 10.55 -2.85
N GLU A 56 -2.50 11.53 -3.71
CA GLU A 56 -2.94 11.50 -5.10
C GLU A 56 -2.32 10.34 -5.88
N ARG A 57 -1.01 10.11 -5.72
CA ARG A 57 -0.30 8.97 -6.33
C ARG A 57 -0.89 7.62 -5.87
N LEU A 58 -1.10 7.46 -4.56
CA LEU A 58 -1.70 6.25 -4.01
C LEU A 58 -3.16 6.08 -4.44
N ALA A 59 -3.92 7.17 -4.53
CA ALA A 59 -5.26 7.12 -5.10
C ALA A 59 -5.19 6.54 -6.52
N GLY A 60 -4.29 7.02 -7.37
CA GLY A 60 -4.07 6.45 -8.71
C GLY A 60 -3.80 4.94 -8.71
N LEU A 61 -2.96 4.45 -7.79
CA LEU A 61 -2.65 3.01 -7.66
C LEU A 61 -3.89 2.16 -7.33
N PHE A 62 -4.84 2.71 -6.58
CA PHE A 62 -6.07 2.02 -6.17
C PHE A 62 -7.28 2.31 -7.08
N GLU A 63 -7.10 2.99 -8.21
CA GLU A 63 -8.21 3.41 -9.09
C GLU A 63 -9.01 2.22 -9.62
N LEU A 64 -8.35 1.19 -10.16
CA LEU A 64 -9.05 0.01 -10.67
C LEU A 64 -9.85 -0.71 -9.58
N ARG A 65 -9.27 -0.83 -8.37
CA ARG A 65 -9.97 -1.39 -7.21
C ARG A 65 -11.24 -0.59 -6.88
N ARG A 66 -11.16 0.75 -6.87
CA ARG A 66 -12.33 1.61 -6.63
C ARG A 66 -13.41 1.42 -7.68
N GLN A 67 -13.03 1.28 -8.95
CA GLN A 67 -13.97 1.03 -10.04
C GLN A 67 -14.70 -0.31 -9.86
N LEU A 68 -13.98 -1.36 -9.45
CA LEU A 68 -14.58 -2.66 -9.17
C LEU A 68 -15.55 -2.60 -7.98
N ILE A 69 -15.18 -1.88 -6.92
CA ILE A 69 -16.06 -1.69 -5.75
C ILE A 69 -17.32 -0.90 -6.14
N ALA A 70 -17.18 0.18 -6.90
CA ALA A 70 -18.31 0.95 -7.42
C ALA A 70 -19.22 0.12 -8.36
N ALA A 71 -18.66 -0.88 -9.04
CA ALA A 71 -19.40 -1.84 -9.86
C ALA A 71 -20.07 -2.97 -9.03
N GLY A 72 -19.96 -2.94 -7.70
CA GLY A 72 -20.64 -3.87 -6.78
C GLY A 72 -19.77 -4.96 -6.18
N ALA A 73 -18.45 -4.99 -6.43
CA ALA A 73 -17.55 -5.89 -5.72
C ALA A 73 -17.40 -5.44 -4.26
N ARG A 74 -17.57 -6.35 -3.29
CA ARG A 74 -17.34 -6.04 -1.88
C ARG A 74 -15.87 -6.25 -1.51
N TRP A 75 -15.29 -7.35 -1.99
CA TRP A 75 -13.92 -7.73 -1.71
C TRP A 75 -13.13 -7.89 -3.00
N VAL A 76 -12.03 -7.14 -3.10
CA VAL A 76 -11.09 -7.22 -4.22
C VAL A 76 -9.74 -7.66 -3.67
N ALA A 77 -9.19 -8.75 -4.19
CA ALA A 77 -7.85 -9.21 -3.84
C ALA A 77 -6.83 -8.79 -4.90
N GLY A 78 -5.61 -8.46 -4.48
CA GLY A 78 -4.44 -8.38 -5.35
C GLY A 78 -3.59 -9.65 -5.22
N VAL A 79 -3.03 -10.14 -6.33
CA VAL A 79 -2.24 -11.37 -6.41
C VAL A 79 -0.96 -11.12 -7.20
N ASP A 80 0.18 -11.53 -6.64
CA ASP A 80 1.51 -11.40 -7.24
C ASP A 80 2.44 -12.56 -6.82
N GLU A 81 3.49 -12.82 -7.60
CA GLU A 81 4.47 -13.87 -7.38
C GLU A 81 5.92 -13.39 -7.18
N VAL A 82 6.72 -14.21 -6.50
CA VAL A 82 8.17 -14.08 -6.42
C VAL A 82 8.83 -15.45 -6.54
N GLY A 83 10.11 -15.48 -6.91
CA GLY A 83 10.87 -16.73 -7.02
C GLY A 83 10.81 -17.40 -8.40
N VAL A 84 10.43 -16.66 -9.46
CA VAL A 84 10.33 -17.19 -10.83
C VAL A 84 11.70 -17.32 -11.52
N GLY A 85 12.62 -16.40 -11.26
CA GLY A 85 13.95 -16.33 -11.90
C GLY A 85 15.12 -17.02 -11.17
N PRO A 86 15.13 -17.17 -9.84
CA PRO A 86 16.23 -17.84 -9.14
C PRO A 86 16.45 -19.31 -9.56
N LEU A 87 17.68 -19.80 -9.44
CA LEU A 87 18.05 -21.19 -9.74
C LEU A 87 17.62 -22.19 -8.65
N ALA A 88 17.33 -21.71 -7.45
CA ALA A 88 16.97 -22.54 -6.30
C ALA A 88 15.92 -21.84 -5.46
N GLY A 89 15.12 -22.65 -4.78
CA GLY A 89 14.01 -22.19 -3.93
C GLY A 89 12.65 -22.34 -4.60
N PRO A 90 11.56 -22.17 -3.83
CA PRO A 90 10.22 -22.28 -4.34
C PRO A 90 9.82 -21.03 -5.14
N VAL A 91 8.74 -21.16 -5.90
CA VAL A 91 7.94 -20.00 -6.31
C VAL A 91 6.89 -19.77 -5.24
N VAL A 92 6.71 -18.51 -4.84
CA VAL A 92 5.79 -18.08 -3.79
C VAL A 92 4.83 -17.06 -4.36
N ALA A 93 3.54 -17.21 -4.11
CA ALA A 93 2.53 -16.21 -4.43
C ALA A 93 1.81 -15.73 -3.17
N CYS A 94 1.33 -14.50 -3.21
CA CYS A 94 0.57 -13.89 -2.13
C CYS A 94 -0.72 -13.29 -2.69
N ALA A 95 -1.85 -13.58 -2.02
CA ALA A 95 -3.13 -12.95 -2.27
C ALA A 95 -3.49 -12.07 -1.07
N VAL A 96 -3.88 -10.82 -1.32
CA VAL A 96 -4.17 -9.83 -0.27
C VAL A 96 -5.51 -9.16 -0.53
N VAL A 97 -6.44 -9.26 0.42
CA VAL A 97 -7.71 -8.52 0.42
C VAL A 97 -7.53 -7.27 1.28
N LEU A 98 -7.66 -6.10 0.65
CA LEU A 98 -7.47 -4.82 1.31
C LEU A 98 -8.81 -4.25 1.81
N PRO A 99 -8.85 -3.56 2.97
CA PRO A 99 -10.03 -2.85 3.46
C PRO A 99 -10.35 -1.65 2.55
N GLU A 100 -11.59 -1.16 2.56
CA GLU A 100 -12.06 -0.05 1.72
C GLU A 100 -11.10 1.15 1.79
N GLU A 101 -10.82 1.60 3.01
CA GLU A 101 -9.84 2.64 3.33
C GLU A 101 -8.58 2.02 3.92
N MET A 102 -7.43 2.45 3.40
CA MET A 102 -6.13 2.02 3.93
C MET A 102 -5.10 3.12 3.77
N ASP A 103 -4.30 3.33 4.83
CA ASP A 103 -3.18 4.27 4.79
C ASP A 103 -1.85 3.49 4.67
N LEU A 104 -1.26 3.53 3.48
CA LEU A 104 0.06 2.94 3.16
C LEU A 104 0.96 3.94 2.41
N PRO A 105 1.36 5.07 3.03
CA PRO A 105 2.35 5.98 2.47
C PRO A 105 3.64 5.24 2.14
N GLY A 106 4.17 5.50 0.96
CA GLY A 106 5.35 4.84 0.43
C GLY A 106 5.09 3.50 -0.24
N LEU A 107 3.84 3.02 -0.35
CA LEU A 107 3.54 1.82 -1.13
C LEU A 107 3.93 2.02 -2.58
N ASN A 108 4.78 1.14 -3.09
CA ASN A 108 5.30 1.17 -4.45
C ASN A 108 5.77 -0.24 -4.84
N ASP A 109 6.20 -0.40 -6.09
CA ASP A 109 6.84 -1.63 -6.57
C ASP A 109 7.98 -2.05 -5.62
N SER A 110 8.00 -3.33 -5.25
CA SER A 110 8.93 -3.86 -4.25
C SER A 110 10.40 -3.73 -4.67
N LYS A 111 10.71 -3.60 -5.96
CA LYS A 111 12.06 -3.39 -6.50
C LYS A 111 12.51 -1.94 -6.32
N GLN A 112 11.59 -1.00 -6.17
CA GLN A 112 11.88 0.41 -5.90
C GLN A 112 12.02 0.73 -4.40
N LEU A 113 11.79 -0.26 -3.53
CA LEU A 113 11.82 -0.09 -2.08
C LEU A 113 13.11 -0.65 -1.46
N SER A 114 13.62 0.03 -0.44
CA SER A 114 14.71 -0.51 0.38
C SER A 114 14.24 -1.73 1.18
N PRO A 115 15.13 -2.64 1.59
CA PRO A 115 14.75 -3.80 2.39
C PRO A 115 14.00 -3.44 3.67
N GLY A 116 14.43 -2.38 4.37
CA GLY A 116 13.76 -1.89 5.57
C GLY A 116 12.36 -1.34 5.29
N ALA A 117 12.20 -0.58 4.21
CA ALA A 117 10.89 -0.05 3.80
C ALA A 117 9.92 -1.18 3.42
N ARG A 118 10.40 -2.22 2.72
CA ARG A 118 9.59 -3.42 2.41
C ARG A 118 9.11 -4.14 3.66
N GLN A 119 9.98 -4.35 4.64
CA GLN A 119 9.61 -5.02 5.88
C GLN A 119 8.56 -4.22 6.66
N GLU A 120 8.72 -2.90 6.72
CA GLU A 120 7.75 -2.03 7.37
C GLU A 120 6.40 -2.05 6.65
N LEU A 121 6.38 -1.92 5.32
CA LEU A 121 5.16 -2.02 4.53
C LEU A 121 4.50 -3.38 4.67
N SER A 122 5.27 -4.48 4.67
CA SER A 122 4.72 -5.83 4.88
C SER A 122 4.01 -5.96 6.22
N ARG A 123 4.59 -5.43 7.31
CA ARG A 123 3.92 -5.40 8.63
C ARG A 123 2.63 -4.59 8.58
N ARG A 124 2.66 -3.40 7.99
CA ARG A 124 1.49 -2.51 7.89
C ARG A 124 0.37 -3.10 7.03
N ILE A 125 0.72 -3.77 5.93
CA ILE A 125 -0.23 -4.46 5.06
C ILE A 125 -0.89 -5.58 5.86
N ARG A 126 -0.12 -6.45 6.51
CA ARG A 126 -0.67 -7.56 7.31
C ARG A 126 -1.54 -7.09 8.48
N ALA A 127 -1.24 -5.93 9.07
CA ALA A 127 -2.01 -5.37 10.17
C ALA A 127 -3.34 -4.72 9.74
N GLN A 128 -3.44 -4.27 8.47
CA GLN A 128 -4.62 -3.56 7.95
C GLN A 128 -5.45 -4.41 6.98
N ALA A 129 -4.84 -5.40 6.31
CA ALA A 129 -5.51 -6.26 5.37
C ALA A 129 -6.67 -7.00 6.03
N VAL A 130 -7.75 -7.17 5.29
CA VAL A 130 -8.91 -7.97 5.72
C VAL A 130 -8.53 -9.44 5.74
N ASP A 131 -7.77 -9.87 4.73
CA ASP A 131 -7.23 -11.22 4.66
C ASP A 131 -5.94 -11.27 3.83
N VAL A 132 -5.06 -12.21 4.17
CA VAL A 132 -3.79 -12.48 3.49
C VAL A 132 -3.55 -13.97 3.45
N SER A 133 -3.31 -14.49 2.25
CA SER A 133 -2.92 -15.88 2.04
C SER A 133 -1.62 -15.94 1.25
N VAL A 134 -0.71 -16.82 1.68
CA VAL A 134 0.57 -17.07 1.03
C VAL A 134 0.66 -18.54 0.70
N ALA A 135 1.05 -18.85 -0.52
CA ALA A 135 1.24 -20.22 -0.97
C ALA A 135 2.55 -20.37 -1.73
N GLU A 136 3.14 -21.56 -1.63
CA GLU A 136 4.36 -21.92 -2.31
C GLU A 136 4.20 -23.19 -3.15
N VAL A 137 5.02 -23.27 -4.20
CA VAL A 137 5.23 -24.49 -4.98
C VAL A 137 6.72 -24.84 -4.91
N ALA A 138 7.01 -26.02 -4.38
CA ALA A 138 8.36 -26.48 -4.10
C ALA A 138 9.14 -26.79 -5.38
N PRO A 139 10.49 -26.75 -5.36
CA PRO A 139 11.33 -27.02 -6.54
C PRO A 139 10.99 -28.31 -7.30
N HIS A 140 10.74 -29.41 -6.58
CA HIS A 140 10.39 -30.69 -7.22
C HIS A 140 9.07 -30.64 -8.01
N ASP A 141 8.12 -29.79 -7.60
CA ASP A 141 6.89 -29.57 -8.35
C ASP A 141 7.12 -28.58 -9.50
N ILE A 142 8.03 -27.62 -9.35
CA ILE A 142 8.47 -26.73 -10.45
C ILE A 142 9.06 -27.56 -11.59
N ASP A 143 9.92 -28.53 -11.28
CA ASP A 143 10.54 -29.41 -12.28
C ASP A 143 9.50 -30.24 -13.04
N ARG A 144 8.42 -30.64 -12.36
CA ARG A 144 7.31 -31.43 -12.96
C ARG A 144 6.35 -30.58 -13.78
N LEU A 145 6.03 -29.38 -13.30
CA LEU A 145 5.01 -28.51 -13.89
C LEU A 145 5.57 -27.53 -14.92
N ASN A 146 6.89 -27.28 -14.91
CA ASN A 146 7.54 -26.07 -15.41
C ASN A 146 7.22 -24.81 -14.59
N ILE A 147 8.08 -23.80 -14.73
CA ILE A 147 7.98 -22.57 -13.93
C ILE A 147 6.69 -21.79 -14.18
N HIS A 148 6.17 -21.79 -15.41
CA HIS A 148 4.94 -21.07 -15.74
C HIS A 148 3.73 -21.66 -15.02
N HIS A 149 3.54 -22.99 -15.08
CA HIS A 149 2.42 -23.64 -14.41
C HIS A 149 2.60 -23.69 -12.88
N ALA A 150 3.84 -23.81 -12.39
CA ALA A 150 4.12 -23.70 -10.96
C ALA A 150 3.74 -22.31 -10.41
N THR A 151 4.03 -21.22 -11.14
CA THR A 151 3.57 -19.87 -10.77
C THR A 151 2.06 -19.78 -10.72
N LEU A 152 1.35 -20.26 -11.76
CA LEU A 152 -0.11 -20.23 -11.79
C LEU A 152 -0.71 -21.06 -10.65
N GLU A 153 -0.12 -22.20 -10.32
CA GLU A 153 -0.56 -23.03 -9.20
C GLU A 153 -0.30 -22.36 -7.84
N ALA A 154 0.85 -21.69 -7.65
CA ALA A 154 1.11 -20.90 -6.45
C ALA A 154 0.06 -19.79 -6.27
N MET A 155 -0.22 -19.03 -7.34
CA MET A 155 -1.25 -17.98 -7.32
C MET A 155 -2.64 -18.54 -7.02
N ARG A 156 -3.02 -19.66 -7.66
CA ARG A 156 -4.29 -20.33 -7.42
C ARG A 156 -4.43 -20.75 -5.96
N ARG A 157 -3.39 -21.38 -5.40
CA ARG A 157 -3.35 -21.77 -3.97
C ARG A 157 -3.45 -20.55 -3.05
N ALA A 158 -2.79 -19.44 -3.39
CA ALA A 158 -2.86 -18.22 -2.61
C ALA A 158 -4.31 -17.67 -2.58
N VAL A 159 -4.98 -17.57 -3.74
CA VAL A 159 -6.38 -17.11 -3.80
C VAL A 159 -7.32 -18.06 -3.06
N VAL A 160 -7.20 -19.37 -3.27
CA VAL A 160 -8.05 -20.38 -2.60
C VAL A 160 -7.82 -20.42 -1.09
N GLY A 161 -6.61 -20.06 -0.63
CA GLY A 161 -6.29 -19.99 0.80
C GLY A 161 -6.86 -18.78 1.54
N LEU A 162 -7.49 -17.82 0.83
CA LEU A 162 -8.21 -16.72 1.48
C LEU A 162 -9.44 -17.25 2.21
N THR A 163 -9.54 -16.95 3.50
CA THR A 163 -10.72 -17.21 4.33
C THR A 163 -11.88 -16.28 4.00
N GLN A 164 -11.58 -15.04 3.57
CA GLN A 164 -12.54 -14.10 3.03
C GLN A 164 -12.51 -14.19 1.50
N PRO A 165 -13.49 -14.88 0.87
CA PRO A 165 -13.50 -15.04 -0.58
C PRO A 165 -13.64 -13.67 -1.26
N PRO A 166 -12.78 -13.34 -2.24
CA PRO A 166 -12.91 -12.12 -3.03
C PRO A 166 -14.02 -12.27 -4.08
N ASP A 167 -14.67 -11.16 -4.44
CA ASP A 167 -15.58 -11.07 -5.59
C ASP A 167 -14.81 -10.87 -6.90
N HIS A 168 -13.61 -10.29 -6.81
CA HIS A 168 -12.73 -10.03 -7.94
C HIS A 168 -11.26 -10.13 -7.54
N VAL A 169 -10.41 -10.63 -8.43
CA VAL A 169 -8.95 -10.66 -8.23
C VAL A 169 -8.23 -9.83 -9.29
N LEU A 170 -7.29 -9.02 -8.86
CA LEU A 170 -6.33 -8.30 -9.69
C LEU A 170 -5.03 -9.10 -9.69
N VAL A 171 -4.54 -9.48 -10.87
CA VAL A 171 -3.39 -10.38 -11.01
C VAL A 171 -2.33 -9.71 -11.87
N ASP A 172 -1.06 -9.74 -11.44
CA ASP A 172 0.04 -9.20 -12.25
C ASP A 172 0.20 -10.00 -13.55
N ALA A 173 -0.09 -9.38 -14.69
CA ALA A 173 0.15 -9.88 -16.05
C ALA A 173 -0.33 -11.32 -16.40
N ARG A 174 -1.26 -11.92 -15.64
CA ARG A 174 -1.69 -13.33 -15.82
C ARG A 174 -3.19 -13.54 -15.57
N THR A 175 -3.72 -14.61 -16.13
CA THR A 175 -5.03 -15.18 -15.77
C THR A 175 -4.81 -16.51 -15.08
N ILE A 176 -5.36 -16.69 -13.87
CA ILE A 176 -5.19 -17.91 -13.09
C ILE A 176 -6.28 -18.92 -13.50
N PRO A 177 -5.92 -20.06 -14.11
CA PRO A 177 -6.91 -21.06 -14.51
C PRO A 177 -7.55 -21.75 -13.30
N GLY A 178 -8.81 -22.17 -13.46
CA GLY A 178 -9.51 -22.96 -12.44
C GLY A 178 -10.03 -22.16 -11.23
N LEU A 179 -10.05 -20.83 -11.31
CA LEU A 179 -10.74 -19.97 -10.36
C LEU A 179 -12.12 -19.57 -10.90
N GLU A 180 -13.15 -19.68 -10.06
CA GLU A 180 -14.50 -19.23 -10.39
C GLU A 180 -14.67 -17.71 -10.21
N VAL A 181 -13.81 -17.09 -9.39
CA VAL A 181 -13.80 -15.65 -9.15
C VAL A 181 -13.39 -14.88 -10.41
N ARG A 182 -14.03 -13.73 -10.63
CA ARG A 182 -13.70 -12.82 -11.75
C ARG A 182 -12.29 -12.28 -11.59
N GLN A 183 -11.59 -12.09 -12.71
CA GLN A 183 -10.18 -11.70 -12.70
C GLN A 183 -9.92 -10.56 -13.68
N THR A 184 -8.97 -9.70 -13.34
CA THR A 184 -8.39 -8.74 -14.27
C THR A 184 -6.88 -8.80 -14.17
N ALA A 185 -6.23 -9.10 -15.29
CA ALA A 185 -4.80 -8.94 -15.42
C ALA A 185 -4.47 -7.44 -15.51
N ILE A 186 -3.49 -6.99 -14.73
CA ILE A 186 -2.99 -5.61 -14.72
C ILE A 186 -1.56 -5.51 -15.23
#